data_AF-A0A940UJT6-F1
#
_entry.id   AF-A0A940UJT6-F1
#
_cell.length_a   1.000
_cell.length_b   1.000
_cell.length_c   1.000
_cell.angle_alpha   90.00
_cell.angle_beta   90.00
_cell.angle_gamma   90.00
#
_symmetry.space_group_name_H-M   'P 1'
#
loop_
_entity.id
_entity.type
_entity.pdbx_description
1 polymer ?
#
loop_
_entity_poly.entity_id
_entity_poly.type
_entity_poly.pdbx_seq_one_letter_code
_entity_poly.pdbx_strand_id
1 'polypeptide(L)'
;GTPWPGRTRPLCPYPEVAAYDGTSNIELAASFMCVPPIKVRIEPETLNLKSKGEFIAFITLPEGYDVRDWSIHDVSCEGASAVKGMIAGNTYIAKFNRQDLQNVPTGDAVVLTVKGAFHRNEKEALIQGTDTARVMK
;
A
#
# COMPACT_ATOMS: atom_id res chain seq x y z
N GLY A 1 -8.01 -37.28 -3.27
CA GLY A 1 -8.71 -36.10 -3.83
C GLY A 1 -7.69 -35.03 -4.11
N THR A 2 -7.85 -34.21 -5.15
CA THR A 2 -6.99 -33.04 -5.34
C THR A 2 -7.11 -32.15 -4.09
N PRO A 3 -6.00 -31.63 -3.52
CA PRO A 3 -6.07 -30.93 -2.24
C PRO A 3 -6.84 -29.59 -2.29
N TRP A 4 -7.14 -29.09 -3.50
CA TRP A 4 -7.72 -27.77 -3.73
C TRP A 4 -8.79 -27.78 -4.84
N PRO A 5 -9.92 -28.48 -4.69
CA PRO A 5 -10.99 -28.38 -5.67
C PRO A 5 -11.63 -26.99 -5.59
N GLY A 6 -11.61 -26.24 -6.70
CA GLY A 6 -12.39 -25.00 -6.83
C GLY A 6 -11.67 -23.67 -6.60
N ARG A 7 -10.34 -23.65 -6.38
CA ARG A 7 -9.58 -22.39 -6.33
C ARG A 7 -9.60 -21.71 -7.71
N THR A 8 -10.07 -20.47 -7.76
CA THR A 8 -10.09 -19.65 -8.98
C THR A 8 -9.39 -18.31 -8.76
N ARG A 9 -8.72 -17.80 -9.79
CA ARG A 9 -8.08 -16.48 -9.79
C ARG A 9 -8.41 -15.76 -11.10
N PRO A 10 -8.65 -14.43 -11.08
CA PRO A 10 -8.81 -13.69 -12.32
C PRO A 10 -7.47 -13.63 -13.06
N LEU A 11 -7.53 -13.67 -14.39
CA LEU A 11 -6.38 -13.34 -15.23
C LEU A 11 -6.32 -11.82 -15.39
N CYS A 12 -5.27 -11.21 -14.86
CA CYS A 12 -5.07 -9.78 -14.96
C CYS A 12 -4.23 -9.42 -16.19
N PRO A 13 -4.61 -8.39 -16.95
CA PRO A 13 -3.81 -7.91 -18.06
C PRO A 13 -2.51 -7.32 -17.50
N TYR A 14 -1.38 -7.62 -18.15
CA TYR A 14 -0.11 -7.02 -17.77
C TYR A 14 -0.19 -5.47 -17.87
N PRO A 15 0.32 -4.71 -16.88
CA PRO A 15 1.11 -5.12 -15.71
C PRO A 15 0.31 -5.40 -14.41
N GLU A 16 -1.01 -5.43 -14.46
CA GLU A 16 -1.85 -5.58 -13.26
C GLU A 16 -1.70 -6.95 -12.59
N VAL A 17 -1.93 -6.97 -11.29
CA VAL A 17 -1.91 -8.18 -10.45
C VAL A 17 -3.21 -8.33 -9.69
N ALA A 18 -3.62 -9.57 -9.44
CA ALA A 18 -4.83 -9.85 -8.68
C ALA A 18 -4.60 -9.55 -7.19
N ALA A 19 -5.31 -8.55 -6.66
CA ALA A 19 -5.30 -8.19 -5.26
C ALA A 19 -6.62 -8.56 -4.59
N TYR A 20 -6.53 -9.15 -3.39
CA TYR A 20 -7.67 -9.63 -2.62
C TYR A 20 -8.38 -8.47 -1.90
N ASP A 21 -9.70 -8.56 -1.76
CA ASP A 21 -10.52 -7.58 -1.06
C ASP A 21 -10.35 -7.56 0.48
N GLY A 22 -9.67 -8.56 1.05
CA GLY A 22 -9.43 -8.64 2.49
C GLY A 22 -10.54 -9.31 3.30
N THR A 23 -11.70 -9.61 2.71
CA THR A 23 -12.91 -10.02 3.45
C THR A 23 -13.66 -11.22 2.86
N SER A 24 -13.72 -11.38 1.55
CA SER A 24 -14.52 -12.42 0.89
C SER A 24 -13.82 -13.79 0.87
N ASN A 25 -14.37 -14.79 0.19
CA ASN A 25 -13.73 -16.11 0.13
C ASN A 25 -12.43 -16.06 -0.70
N ILE A 26 -11.28 -16.36 -0.08
CA ILE A 26 -9.96 -16.37 -0.75
C ILE A 26 -9.88 -17.39 -1.89
N GLU A 27 -10.77 -18.37 -1.97
CA GLU A 27 -10.75 -19.38 -3.04
C GLU A 27 -11.50 -18.93 -4.31
N LEU A 28 -12.27 -17.83 -4.25
CA LEU A 28 -13.09 -17.34 -5.37
C LEU A 28 -12.42 -16.17 -6.11
N ALA A 29 -12.41 -16.23 -7.45
CA ALA A 29 -11.89 -15.15 -8.29
C ALA A 29 -12.65 -13.81 -8.12
N ALA A 30 -13.92 -13.86 -7.73
CA ALA A 30 -14.74 -12.67 -7.50
C ALA A 30 -14.24 -11.78 -6.36
N SER A 31 -13.52 -12.37 -5.40
CA SER A 31 -12.90 -11.72 -4.24
C SER A 31 -11.61 -10.96 -4.56
N PHE A 32 -11.23 -10.93 -5.85
CA PHE A 32 -10.02 -10.29 -6.32
C PHE A 32 -10.35 -9.22 -7.36
N MET A 33 -9.58 -8.15 -7.35
CA MET A 33 -9.58 -7.11 -8.37
C MET A 33 -8.17 -7.00 -8.97
N CYS A 34 -8.08 -6.79 -10.28
CA CYS A 34 -6.81 -6.48 -10.91
C CYS A 34 -6.44 -5.03 -10.58
N VAL A 35 -5.25 -4.85 -10.00
CA VAL A 35 -4.73 -3.54 -9.61
C VAL A 35 -3.36 -3.32 -10.25
N PRO A 36 -3.03 -2.09 -10.65
CA PRO A 36 -1.70 -1.77 -11.12
C PRO A 36 -0.67 -2.00 -10.00
N PRO A 37 0.57 -2.38 -10.34
CA PRO A 37 1.65 -2.40 -9.36
C PRO A 37 1.90 -0.98 -8.87
N ILE A 38 2.22 -0.82 -7.59
CA ILE A 38 2.50 0.50 -7.01
C ILE A 38 3.99 0.64 -6.73
N LYS A 39 4.52 1.86 -6.89
CA LYS A 39 5.84 2.23 -6.37
C LYS A 39 5.65 3.05 -5.10
N VAL A 40 6.31 2.65 -4.02
CA VAL A 40 6.33 3.39 -2.75
C VAL A 40 7.69 4.05 -2.58
N ARG A 41 7.70 5.30 -2.13
CA ARG A 41 8.88 6.00 -1.62
C ARG A 41 8.55 6.70 -0.32
N ILE A 42 9.40 6.56 0.69
CA ILE A 42 9.24 7.16 2.01
C ILE A 42 10.24 8.30 2.18
N GLU A 43 9.75 9.45 2.64
CA GLU A 43 10.55 10.63 2.92
C GLU A 43 10.25 11.17 4.33
N PRO A 44 11.26 11.60 5.08
CA PRO A 44 12.69 11.56 4.74
C PRO A 44 13.25 10.13 4.76
N GLU A 45 14.35 9.90 4.03
CA GLU A 45 15.10 8.62 4.05
C GLU A 45 15.63 8.23 5.45
N THR A 46 15.67 9.17 6.41
CA THR A 46 16.04 8.91 7.81
C THR A 46 14.90 9.25 8.76
N LEU A 47 14.42 8.25 9.51
CA LEU A 47 13.41 8.39 10.55
C LEU A 47 14.06 8.31 11.94
N ASN A 48 14.04 9.42 12.67
CA ASN A 48 14.42 9.45 14.08
C ASN A 48 13.17 9.25 14.96
N LEU A 49 13.04 8.08 15.58
CA LEU A 49 11.87 7.72 16.39
C LEU A 49 11.79 8.48 17.74
N LYS A 50 12.87 9.14 18.20
CA LYS A 50 12.81 10.03 19.36
C LYS A 50 12.28 11.42 19.01
N SER A 51 12.30 11.81 17.73
CA SER A 51 11.77 13.11 17.30
C SER A 51 10.30 12.98 16.88
N LYS A 52 9.52 14.00 17.24
CA LYS A 52 8.14 14.14 16.76
C LYS A 52 8.12 14.69 15.34
N GLY A 53 6.98 14.60 14.67
CA GLY A 53 6.74 15.21 13.38
C GLY A 53 6.22 14.24 12.35
N GLU A 54 6.12 14.73 11.12
CA GLU A 54 5.54 13.98 10.01
C GLU A 54 6.62 13.25 9.19
N PHE A 55 6.21 12.15 8.57
CA PHE A 55 6.90 11.58 7.41
C PHE A 55 5.85 11.33 6.31
N ILE A 56 6.31 11.12 5.09
CA ILE A 56 5.48 11.08 3.89
C ILE A 56 5.77 9.79 3.14
N ALA A 57 4.72 9.09 2.71
CA ALA A 57 4.83 8.06 1.67
C ALA A 57 4.25 8.59 0.36
N PHE A 58 5.02 8.43 -0.71
CA PHE A 58 4.61 8.66 -2.09
C PHE A 58 4.23 7.32 -2.70
N ILE A 59 2.95 7.16 -3.04
CA ILE A 59 2.40 5.97 -3.68
C ILE A 59 2.12 6.35 -5.14
N THR A 60 2.94 5.86 -6.05
CA THR A 60 2.90 6.22 -7.47
C THR A 60 2.40 5.04 -8.30
N LEU A 61 1.46 5.32 -9.21
CA LEU A 61 1.04 4.36 -10.23
C LEU A 61 1.94 4.43 -11.47
N PRO A 62 2.07 3.33 -12.23
CA PRO A 62 2.84 3.29 -13.46
C PRO A 62 2.20 4.19 -14.54
N GLU A 63 2.99 4.49 -15.57
CA GLU A 63 2.51 5.23 -16.74
C GLU A 63 1.30 4.52 -17.38
N GLY A 64 0.35 5.31 -17.88
CA GLY A 64 -0.90 4.81 -18.45
C GLY A 64 -2.03 4.62 -17.43
N TYR A 65 -1.75 4.73 -16.13
CA TYR A 65 -2.75 4.75 -15.07
C TYR A 65 -2.90 6.17 -14.51
N ASP A 66 -4.12 6.54 -14.12
CA ASP A 66 -4.37 7.75 -13.32
C ASP A 66 -4.78 7.34 -11.90
N VAL A 67 -4.03 7.81 -10.91
CA VAL A 67 -4.33 7.60 -9.49
C VAL A 67 -5.73 8.09 -9.08
N ARG A 68 -6.34 9.01 -9.83
CA ARG A 68 -7.70 9.50 -9.58
C ARG A 68 -8.79 8.47 -9.89
N ASP A 69 -8.48 7.45 -10.70
CA ASP A 69 -9.41 6.36 -11.03
C ASP A 69 -9.57 5.35 -9.88
N TRP A 70 -8.63 5.36 -8.93
CA TRP A 70 -8.56 4.44 -7.82
C TRP A 70 -8.77 5.26 -6.56
N SER A 71 -9.96 5.21 -5.96
CA SER A 71 -10.18 5.88 -4.68
C SER A 71 -9.30 5.18 -3.64
N ILE A 72 -8.20 5.82 -3.22
CA ILE A 72 -7.24 5.26 -2.26
C ILE A 72 -7.62 5.70 -0.84
N HIS A 73 -7.81 4.73 0.04
CA HIS A 73 -8.14 4.96 1.45
C HIS A 73 -7.46 3.94 2.37
N ASP A 74 -7.69 4.07 3.69
CA ASP A 74 -7.15 3.22 4.75
C ASP A 74 -5.64 3.01 4.68
N VAL A 75 -4.93 4.07 4.27
CA VAL A 75 -3.48 4.02 4.09
C VAL A 75 -2.80 4.00 5.45
N SER A 76 -1.93 3.02 5.66
CA SER A 76 -1.14 2.87 6.88
C SER A 76 0.31 2.46 6.58
N CYS A 77 1.23 2.79 7.49
CA CYS A 77 2.64 2.43 7.41
C CYS A 77 3.11 1.96 8.79
N GLU A 78 3.51 0.70 8.93
CA GLU A 78 3.97 0.10 10.21
C GLU A 78 3.09 0.45 11.43
N GLY A 79 1.77 0.37 11.25
CA GLY A 79 0.77 0.68 12.29
C GLY A 79 0.37 2.16 12.41
N ALA A 80 1.07 3.09 11.75
CA ALA A 80 0.69 4.50 11.69
C ALA A 80 -0.35 4.72 10.58
N SER A 81 -1.53 5.23 10.92
CA SER A 81 -2.55 5.61 9.93
C SER A 81 -2.24 6.97 9.30
N ALA A 82 -2.57 7.12 8.01
CA ALA A 82 -2.39 8.39 7.32
C ALA A 82 -3.29 9.47 7.93
N VAL A 83 -2.70 10.60 8.31
CA VAL A 83 -3.42 11.76 8.86
C VAL A 83 -3.86 12.73 7.78
N LYS A 84 -3.24 12.66 6.60
CA LYS A 84 -3.60 13.47 5.44
C LYS A 84 -3.22 12.74 4.15
N GLY A 85 -4.13 12.75 3.18
CA GLY A 85 -3.90 12.30 1.82
C GLY A 85 -4.08 13.43 0.83
N MET A 86 -3.27 13.48 -0.23
CA MET A 86 -3.50 14.35 -1.37
C MET A 86 -2.95 13.74 -2.66
N ILE A 87 -3.55 14.09 -3.79
CA ILE A 87 -3.10 13.65 -5.12
C ILE A 87 -2.29 14.77 -5.76
N ALA A 88 -1.10 14.43 -6.27
CA ALA A 88 -0.28 15.33 -7.09
C ALA A 88 0.25 14.55 -8.31
N GLY A 89 -0.14 14.98 -9.51
CA GLY A 89 0.17 14.22 -10.74
C GLY A 89 -0.45 12.82 -10.70
N ASN A 90 0.39 11.79 -10.83
CA ASN A 90 0.02 10.38 -10.75
C ASN A 90 0.42 9.72 -9.40
N THR A 91 0.57 10.52 -8.36
CA THR A 91 1.04 10.08 -7.05
C THR A 91 0.04 10.46 -5.98
N TYR A 92 -0.31 9.48 -5.15
CA TYR A 92 -0.99 9.71 -3.88
C TYR A 92 0.06 9.93 -2.79
N ILE A 93 -0.06 11.06 -2.10
CA ILE A 93 0.86 11.49 -1.06
C ILE A 93 0.15 11.32 0.28
N ALA A 94 0.62 10.35 1.06
CA ALA A 94 0.12 10.06 2.39
C ALA A 94 1.07 10.63 3.45
N LYS A 95 0.55 11.43 4.37
CA LYS A 95 1.29 11.93 5.53
C LYS A 95 0.97 11.11 6.77
N PHE A 96 1.98 10.84 7.56
CA PHE A 96 1.90 10.07 8.79
C PHE A 96 2.62 10.78 9.91
N ASN A 97 2.13 10.55 11.12
CA ASN A 97 2.78 10.94 12.36
C ASN A 97 3.85 9.89 12.73
N ARG A 98 5.10 10.31 12.94
CA ARG A 98 6.19 9.38 13.28
C ARG A 98 5.98 8.68 14.63
N GLN A 99 5.30 9.33 15.56
CA GLN A 99 5.00 8.78 16.88
C GLN A 99 3.96 7.64 16.86
N ASP A 100 3.23 7.48 15.75
CA ASP A 100 2.21 6.45 15.61
C ASP A 100 2.78 5.14 15.03
N LEU A 101 4.08 5.12 14.67
CA LEU A 101 4.80 3.93 14.24
C LEU A 101 4.90 2.90 15.37
N GLN A 102 4.64 1.63 15.06
CA GLN A 102 4.60 0.56 16.05
C GLN A 102 5.64 -0.52 15.72
N ASN A 103 6.45 -0.90 16.71
CA ASN A 103 7.40 -2.01 16.62
C ASN A 103 8.44 -1.93 15.48
N VAL A 104 8.75 -0.73 14.98
CA VAL A 104 9.76 -0.53 13.92
C VAL A 104 11.18 -0.74 14.48
N PRO A 105 11.99 -1.64 13.90
CA PRO A 105 13.38 -1.84 14.32
C PRO A 105 14.26 -0.65 13.90
N THR A 106 15.41 -0.50 14.56
CA THR A 106 16.44 0.47 14.16
C THR A 106 17.47 -0.17 13.23
N GLY A 107 18.00 0.58 12.27
CA GLY A 107 19.03 0.12 11.34
C GLY A 107 19.25 1.09 10.18
N ASP A 108 20.29 0.88 9.39
CA ASP A 108 20.61 1.75 8.25
C ASP A 108 19.76 1.46 7.00
N ALA A 109 19.15 0.28 6.91
CA ALA A 109 18.28 -0.13 5.80
C ALA A 109 17.09 -0.96 6.34
N VAL A 110 16.12 -0.29 6.95
CA VAL A 110 14.90 -0.93 7.46
C VAL A 110 13.83 -0.88 6.38
N VAL A 111 13.27 -2.05 6.03
CA VAL A 111 12.14 -2.14 5.11
C VAL A 111 10.88 -1.70 5.84
N LEU A 112 10.19 -0.72 5.27
CA LEU A 112 8.90 -0.22 5.73
C LEU A 112 7.83 -0.58 4.69
N THR A 113 6.70 -1.05 5.18
CA THR A 113 5.56 -1.48 4.37
C THR A 113 4.42 -0.50 4.50
N VAL A 114 4.04 0.08 3.36
CA VAL A 114 2.85 0.91 3.22
C VAL A 114 1.73 0.03 2.67
N LYS A 115 0.60 0.02 3.37
CA LYS A 115 -0.62 -0.69 2.99
C LYS A 115 -1.73 0.32 2.72
N GLY A 116 -2.72 -0.07 1.91
CA GLY A 116 -3.93 0.71 1.69
C GLY A 116 -4.99 -0.11 0.96
N ALA A 117 -6.13 0.53 0.70
CA ALA A 117 -7.21 -0.04 -0.09
C ALA A 117 -7.43 0.80 -1.36
N PHE A 118 -7.59 0.11 -2.48
CA PHE A 118 -8.04 0.68 -3.74
C PHE A 118 -9.51 0.35 -3.93
N HIS A 119 -10.31 1.38 -4.19
CA HIS A 119 -11.71 1.21 -4.57
C HIS A 119 -11.94 1.71 -6.00
N ARG A 120 -12.49 0.85 -6.87
CA ARG A 120 -12.84 1.16 -8.26
C ARG A 120 -14.04 0.32 -8.69
N ASN A 121 -15.04 0.93 -9.33
CA ASN A 121 -16.25 0.25 -9.83
C ASN A 121 -16.92 -0.64 -8.77
N GLU A 122 -17.14 -0.11 -7.56
CA GLU A 122 -17.77 -0.82 -6.43
C GLU A 122 -16.99 -2.04 -5.90
N LYS A 123 -15.74 -2.20 -6.34
CA LYS A 123 -14.83 -3.24 -5.85
C LYS A 123 -13.69 -2.63 -5.06
N GLU A 124 -13.33 -3.34 -4.00
CA GLU A 124 -12.18 -3.03 -3.17
C GLU A 124 -11.06 -4.06 -3.40
N ALA A 125 -9.81 -3.62 -3.28
CA ALA A 125 -8.67 -4.50 -3.15
C ALA A 125 -7.58 -3.88 -2.28
N LEU A 126 -6.97 -4.73 -1.46
CA LEU A 126 -5.86 -4.35 -0.61
C LEU A 126 -4.57 -4.28 -1.42
N ILE A 127 -3.86 -3.16 -1.29
CA ILE A 127 -2.56 -2.92 -1.90
C ILE A 127 -1.47 -2.83 -0.83
N GLN A 128 -0.26 -3.18 -1.24
CA GLN A 128 0.93 -2.97 -0.42
C GLN A 128 2.13 -2.65 -1.30
N GLY A 129 3.02 -1.83 -0.75
CA GLY A 129 4.32 -1.54 -1.33
C GLY A 129 5.31 -1.25 -0.23
N THR A 130 6.58 -1.29 -0.57
CA THR A 130 7.67 -1.19 0.40
C THR A 130 8.70 -0.19 -0.06
N ASP A 131 9.37 0.44 0.90
CA ASP A 131 10.58 1.21 0.67
C ASP A 131 11.55 0.99 1.84
N THR A 132 12.83 1.34 1.67
CA THR A 132 13.84 1.25 2.71
C THR A 132 14.19 2.61 3.26
N ALA A 133 14.25 2.74 4.59
CA ALA A 133 14.71 3.95 5.26
C ALA A 133 15.68 3.60 6.39
N ARG A 134 16.55 4.55 6.72
CA ARG A 134 17.35 4.51 7.94
C ARG A 134 16.47 4.84 9.14
N VAL A 135 16.44 3.96 10.14
CA VAL A 135 15.66 4.17 11.37
C VAL A 135 16.59 4.24 12.56
N MET A 136 16.52 5.34 13.30
CA MET A 136 17.31 5.59 14.50
C MET A 136 16.43 5.96 15.69
N LYS A 137 16.96 5.75 16.89
CA LYS A 137 16.37 6.19 18.15
C LYS A 137 17.28 7.22 18.79
#